data_AF-A0A1I4WB18-F1
#
_entry.id   AF-A0A1I4WB18-F1
#
_cell.length_a   1.000
_cell.length_b   1.000
_cell.length_c   1.000
_cell.angle_alpha   90.00
_cell.angle_beta   90.00
_cell.angle_gamma   90.00
#
_symmetry.space_group_name_H-M   'P 1'
#
loop_
_entity.id
_entity.type
_entity.pdbx_description
1 polymer ?
#
loop_
_entity_poly.entity_id
_entity_poly.type
_entity_poly.pdbx_seq_one_letter_code
_entity_poly.pdbx_strand_id
1 'polypeptide(L)'
;MKKSFYIILTSLLAMSCSGNDDQIIENPKPVEKDVYQFQYKNYTVQNITVYKGPSGQKTDVSESYLNSYWSTYQEPAWKKISLDLKNNSLQLISGNSADIKYAVNIEKDSVFINENSGKSLVGIFNKNEASFTLKRSFRYVKKMPRENVSALTISQKTVFGMTAYQDIFGKSAFDNPSSMDATGDDILWANMDYYYKNL
;
A
#
# COMPACT_ATOMS: atom_id res chain seq x y z
N MET A 1 -82.69 -8.47 32.12
CA MET A 1 -81.36 -9.11 31.94
C MET A 1 -80.48 -8.64 33.09
N LYS A 2 -80.25 -9.52 34.06
CA LYS A 2 -78.96 -10.14 34.43
C LYS A 2 -78.03 -9.26 35.30
N LYS A 3 -78.12 -9.56 36.60
CA LYS A 3 -77.09 -9.75 37.63
C LYS A 3 -76.30 -8.54 38.18
N SER A 4 -76.58 -8.31 39.47
CA SER A 4 -75.84 -7.57 40.48
C SER A 4 -74.62 -8.32 41.04
N PHE A 5 -73.83 -7.58 41.84
CA PHE A 5 -72.80 -7.98 42.82
C PHE A 5 -71.40 -8.32 42.30
N TYR A 6 -70.28 -7.96 42.94
CA TYR A 6 -69.83 -6.94 43.93
C TYR A 6 -68.34 -7.32 44.17
N ILE A 7 -67.47 -6.31 44.39
CA ILE A 7 -66.22 -6.24 45.20
C ILE A 7 -65.30 -7.50 45.31
N ILE A 8 -63.97 -7.31 45.15
CA ILE A 8 -62.93 -7.52 46.18
C ILE A 8 -61.56 -7.04 45.68
N LEU A 9 -61.00 -6.13 46.47
CA LEU A 9 -59.63 -5.65 46.54
C LEU A 9 -58.81 -6.63 47.40
N THR A 10 -57.63 -7.06 46.92
CA THR A 10 -56.42 -7.55 47.64
C THR A 10 -55.54 -8.26 46.59
N SER A 11 -54.21 -8.22 46.56
CA SER A 11 -53.17 -7.79 47.49
C SER A 11 -51.84 -7.86 46.73
N LEU A 12 -50.85 -7.07 47.19
CA LEU A 12 -49.45 -7.19 46.80
C LEU A 12 -48.95 -8.64 46.85
N LEU A 13 -48.20 -9.02 45.81
CA LEU A 13 -47.03 -9.89 45.98
C LEU A 13 -45.87 -9.27 45.24
N ALA A 14 -45.00 -8.64 46.03
CA ALA A 14 -43.61 -8.47 45.67
C ALA A 14 -42.99 -9.87 45.57
N MET A 15 -42.61 -10.26 44.36
CA MET A 15 -41.54 -11.23 44.18
C MET A 15 -40.33 -10.48 43.67
N SER A 16 -39.51 -10.10 44.65
CA SER A 16 -38.07 -9.97 44.51
C SER A 16 -37.53 -11.26 43.87
N CYS A 17 -37.25 -11.22 42.57
CA CYS A 17 -36.18 -12.04 42.02
C CYS A 17 -34.89 -11.24 42.18
N SER A 18 -34.27 -11.38 43.35
CA SER A 18 -32.83 -11.23 43.49
C SER A 18 -32.18 -12.40 42.75
N GLY A 19 -32.13 -12.30 41.42
CA GLY A 19 -31.18 -13.05 40.61
C GLY A 19 -29.95 -12.18 40.48
N ASN A 20 -28.88 -12.56 41.17
CA ASN A 20 -27.53 -12.16 40.82
C ASN A 20 -27.23 -12.76 39.44
N ASP A 21 -27.80 -12.20 38.40
CA ASP A 21 -27.24 -12.31 37.07
C ASP A 21 -26.30 -11.12 36.98
N ASP A 22 -25.05 -11.33 37.39
CA ASP A 22 -23.93 -10.64 36.79
C ASP A 22 -24.03 -10.95 35.29
N GLN A 23 -24.89 -10.21 34.58
CA GLN A 23 -24.79 -10.09 33.14
C GLN A 23 -23.43 -9.44 32.95
N ILE A 24 -22.44 -10.29 32.73
CA ILE A 24 -21.25 -9.94 32.00
C ILE A 24 -21.82 -9.29 30.73
N ILE A 25 -21.87 -7.96 30.75
CA ILE A 25 -22.02 -7.18 29.54
C ILE A 25 -20.72 -7.53 28.81
N GLU A 26 -20.76 -8.61 28.03
CA GLU A 26 -19.77 -8.83 27.00
C GLU A 26 -19.87 -7.59 26.14
N ASN A 27 -18.95 -6.65 26.38
CA ASN A 27 -18.75 -5.54 25.48
C ASN A 27 -18.66 -6.16 24.09
N PRO A 28 -19.60 -5.89 23.17
CA PRO A 28 -19.55 -6.49 21.86
C PRO A 28 -18.18 -6.14 21.29
N LYS A 29 -17.33 -7.16 21.14
CA LYS A 29 -16.05 -6.97 20.46
C LYS A 29 -16.41 -6.39 19.10
N PRO A 30 -15.76 -5.28 18.66
CA PRO A 30 -16.01 -4.73 17.34
C PRO A 30 -15.94 -5.87 16.32
N VAL A 31 -16.97 -6.01 15.50
CA VAL A 31 -17.00 -7.06 14.47
C VAL A 31 -15.78 -6.86 13.60
N GLU A 32 -14.84 -7.81 13.69
CA GLU A 32 -13.60 -7.76 12.94
C GLU A 32 -13.96 -7.88 11.46
N LYS A 33 -13.70 -6.82 10.68
CA LYS A 33 -13.94 -6.87 9.23
C LYS A 33 -12.92 -7.83 8.62
N ASP A 34 -13.42 -8.86 7.95
CA ASP A 34 -12.58 -9.81 7.20
C ASP A 34 -12.08 -9.23 5.88
N VAL A 35 -12.83 -8.29 5.29
CA VAL A 35 -12.51 -7.68 3.99
C VAL A 35 -12.60 -6.16 4.09
N TYR A 36 -11.55 -5.49 3.64
CA TYR A 36 -11.45 -4.03 3.55
C TYR A 36 -11.41 -3.60 2.10
N GLN A 37 -12.19 -2.58 1.75
CA GLN A 37 -12.13 -1.94 0.45
C GLN A 37 -11.67 -0.50 0.62
N PHE A 38 -10.57 -0.15 -0.01
CA PHE A 38 -9.98 1.17 0.09
C PHE A 38 -10.08 1.91 -1.24
N GLN A 39 -10.22 3.23 -1.16
CA GLN A 39 -10.16 4.13 -2.30
C GLN A 39 -8.99 5.09 -2.13
N TYR A 40 -8.31 5.35 -3.24
CA TYR A 40 -7.22 6.32 -3.33
C TYR A 40 -7.65 7.71 -2.85
N LYS A 41 -6.77 8.40 -2.12
CA LYS A 41 -6.98 9.77 -1.63
C LYS A 41 -5.91 10.73 -2.11
N ASN A 42 -4.65 10.43 -1.84
CA ASN A 42 -3.52 11.28 -2.17
C ASN A 42 -2.21 10.48 -2.21
N TYR A 43 -1.12 11.16 -2.56
CA TYR A 43 0.21 10.58 -2.63
C TYR A 43 1.23 11.51 -1.97
N THR A 44 2.41 10.97 -1.68
CA THR A 44 3.59 11.74 -1.29
C THR A 44 4.83 11.16 -1.99
N VAL A 45 5.68 12.04 -2.53
CA VAL A 45 7.04 11.67 -2.93
C VAL A 45 7.93 11.65 -1.70
N GLN A 46 8.42 10.47 -1.31
CA GLN A 46 9.27 10.31 -0.13
C GLN A 46 10.70 10.78 -0.39
N ASN A 47 11.22 10.47 -1.58
CA ASN A 47 12.52 10.95 -2.04
C ASN A 47 12.65 10.78 -3.55
N ILE A 48 13.59 11.54 -4.10
CA ILE A 48 14.04 11.46 -5.49
C ILE A 48 15.56 11.40 -5.44
N THR A 49 16.15 10.45 -6.16
CA THR A 49 17.59 10.32 -6.28
C THR A 49 17.96 10.26 -7.75
N VAL A 50 18.86 11.15 -8.17
CA VAL A 50 19.35 11.25 -9.54
C VAL A 50 20.87 11.17 -9.54
N TYR A 51 21.43 10.38 -10.44
CA TYR A 51 22.86 10.36 -10.75
C TYR A 51 23.04 10.61 -12.26
N LYS A 52 24.07 11.39 -12.62
CA LYS A 52 24.41 11.70 -14.01
C LYS A 52 25.88 11.39 -14.29
N GLY A 53 26.16 10.80 -15.45
CA GLY A 53 27.52 10.70 -15.98
C GLY A 53 28.00 11.99 -16.63
N PRO A 54 29.32 12.18 -16.81
CA PRO A 54 30.38 11.17 -16.69
C PRO A 54 30.98 10.99 -15.28
N SER A 55 30.55 11.76 -14.28
CA SER A 55 31.15 11.72 -12.94
C SER A 55 30.35 10.90 -11.92
N GLY A 56 29.19 10.37 -12.32
CA GLY A 56 28.26 9.72 -11.38
C GLY A 56 27.88 10.63 -10.22
N GLN A 57 27.76 11.94 -10.45
CA GLN A 57 27.44 12.87 -9.37
C GLN A 57 25.95 12.81 -9.06
N LYS A 58 25.63 12.71 -7.77
CA LYS A 58 24.26 12.85 -7.31
C LYS A 58 23.81 14.30 -7.54
N THR A 59 22.63 14.46 -8.13
CA THR A 59 22.03 15.78 -8.37
C THR A 59 20.73 15.89 -7.58
N ASP A 60 20.52 17.03 -6.93
CA ASP A 60 19.26 17.35 -6.29
C ASP A 60 18.28 17.93 -7.32
N VAL A 61 17.05 17.43 -7.31
CA VAL A 61 16.01 17.82 -8.27
C VAL A 61 14.69 18.04 -7.54
N SER A 62 13.87 18.93 -8.09
CA SER A 62 12.48 19.09 -7.63
C SER A 62 11.60 17.92 -8.07
N GLU A 63 10.46 17.76 -7.42
CA GLU A 63 9.45 16.76 -7.79
C GLU A 63 8.96 16.89 -9.24
N SER A 64 8.86 18.11 -9.76
CA SER A 64 8.49 18.35 -11.16
C SER A 64 9.41 17.66 -12.17
N TYR A 65 10.63 17.29 -11.78
CA TYR A 65 11.56 16.53 -12.62
C TYR A 65 11.00 15.16 -13.03
N LEU A 66 10.16 14.54 -12.18
CA LEU A 66 9.53 13.24 -12.46
C LEU A 66 8.64 13.28 -13.70
N ASN A 67 8.06 14.43 -14.06
CA ASN A 67 7.21 14.58 -15.26
C ASN A 67 7.96 14.25 -16.57
N SER A 68 9.29 14.37 -16.57
CA SER A 68 10.11 14.04 -17.74
C SER A 68 10.17 12.54 -18.01
N TYR A 69 9.79 11.71 -17.04
CA TYR A 69 9.87 10.25 -17.10
C TYR A 69 8.49 9.62 -16.94
N TRP A 70 7.71 10.04 -15.95
CA TRP A 70 6.36 9.57 -15.68
C TRP A 70 5.43 10.76 -15.55
N SER A 71 4.63 11.05 -16.58
CA SER A 71 3.71 12.20 -16.57
C SER A 71 2.51 12.03 -15.63
N THR A 72 2.20 10.80 -15.23
CA THR A 72 1.03 10.47 -14.42
C THR A 72 1.38 9.91 -13.04
N TYR A 73 2.61 10.10 -12.56
CA TYR A 73 3.07 9.52 -11.28
C TYR A 73 2.22 9.94 -10.06
N GLN A 74 1.55 11.08 -10.11
CA GLN A 74 0.66 11.58 -9.06
C GLN A 74 -0.65 10.78 -8.96
N GLU A 75 -0.98 10.05 -10.03
CA GLU A 75 -2.16 9.20 -10.11
C GLU A 75 -1.74 7.72 -10.04
N PRO A 76 -2.14 6.97 -9.01
CA PRO A 76 -1.81 5.56 -8.98
C PRO A 76 -2.54 4.81 -10.10
N ALA A 77 -1.88 3.77 -10.60
CA ALA A 77 -2.47 2.84 -11.56
C ALA A 77 -3.73 2.14 -11.01
N TRP A 78 -3.83 1.98 -9.70
CA TRP A 78 -4.96 1.35 -9.03
C TRP A 78 -5.70 2.36 -8.17
N LYS A 79 -6.97 2.64 -8.51
CA LYS A 79 -7.80 3.61 -7.80
C LYS A 79 -8.47 3.00 -6.56
N LYS A 80 -8.60 1.67 -6.52
CA LYS A 80 -9.12 0.92 -5.37
C LYS A 80 -8.23 -0.27 -5.03
N ILE A 81 -8.26 -0.66 -3.76
CA ILE A 81 -7.59 -1.84 -3.23
C ILE A 81 -8.59 -2.63 -2.39
N SER A 82 -8.67 -3.94 -2.59
CA SER A 82 -9.40 -4.84 -1.70
C SER A 82 -8.42 -5.74 -0.97
N LEU A 83 -8.43 -5.71 0.37
CA LEU A 83 -7.63 -6.59 1.21
C LEU A 83 -8.56 -7.55 1.94
N ASP A 84 -8.43 -8.84 1.64
CA ASP A 84 -9.18 -9.92 2.25
C ASP A 84 -8.26 -10.66 3.23
N LEU A 85 -8.47 -10.42 4.53
CA LEU A 85 -7.69 -11.02 5.62
C LEU A 85 -8.01 -12.50 5.81
N LYS A 86 -9.23 -12.92 5.48
CA LYS A 86 -9.66 -14.32 5.62
C LYS A 86 -8.98 -15.22 4.59
N ASN A 87 -8.88 -14.73 3.34
CA ASN A 87 -8.27 -15.45 2.24
C ASN A 87 -6.82 -15.06 1.97
N ASN A 88 -6.24 -14.17 2.79
CA ASN A 88 -4.89 -13.63 2.61
C ASN A 88 -4.65 -13.17 1.18
N SER A 89 -5.52 -12.31 0.66
CA SER A 89 -5.41 -11.82 -0.71
C SER A 89 -5.56 -10.31 -0.84
N LEU A 90 -4.85 -9.76 -1.81
CA LEU A 90 -4.87 -8.34 -2.18
C LEU A 90 -5.29 -8.22 -3.63
N GLN A 91 -6.36 -7.50 -3.90
CA GLN A 91 -6.79 -7.14 -5.24
C GLN A 91 -6.53 -5.66 -5.50
N LEU A 92 -5.85 -5.38 -6.60
CA LEU A 92 -5.56 -4.04 -7.09
C LEU A 92 -6.46 -3.74 -8.28
N ILE A 93 -7.26 -2.68 -8.17
CA ILE A 93 -8.38 -2.39 -9.07
C ILE A 93 -8.10 -1.04 -9.76
N SER A 94 -7.87 -1.05 -11.06
CA SER A 94 -7.57 0.17 -11.83
C SER A 94 -8.85 0.90 -12.29
N GLY A 95 -9.89 0.13 -12.63
CA GLY A 95 -11.14 0.63 -13.20
C GLY A 95 -11.12 0.84 -14.72
N ASN A 96 -9.95 0.74 -15.36
CA ASN A 96 -9.77 0.93 -16.81
C ASN A 96 -8.87 -0.14 -17.47
N SER A 97 -8.35 -1.07 -16.67
CA SER A 97 -7.56 -2.22 -17.11
C SER A 97 -7.99 -3.45 -16.32
N ALA A 98 -7.41 -4.62 -16.64
CA ALA A 98 -7.63 -5.80 -15.83
C ALA A 98 -7.17 -5.58 -14.38
N ASP A 99 -7.98 -6.04 -13.45
CA ASP A 99 -7.62 -6.12 -12.03
C ASP A 99 -6.56 -7.19 -11.81
N ILE A 100 -5.73 -7.00 -10.79
CA ILE A 100 -4.67 -7.94 -10.44
C ILE A 100 -4.90 -8.42 -9.02
N LYS A 101 -4.87 -9.74 -8.82
CA LYS A 101 -5.01 -10.36 -7.51
C LYS A 101 -3.72 -11.07 -7.11
N TYR A 102 -3.29 -10.84 -5.88
CA TYR A 102 -2.13 -11.49 -5.26
C TYR A 102 -2.55 -12.26 -4.01
N ALA A 103 -1.90 -13.40 -3.77
CA ALA A 103 -1.80 -13.94 -2.43
C ALA A 103 -0.83 -13.07 -1.62
N VAL A 104 -1.16 -12.77 -0.37
CA VAL A 104 -0.34 -11.93 0.50
C VAL A 104 0.08 -12.65 1.77
N ASN A 105 1.22 -12.22 2.31
CA ASN A 105 1.63 -12.48 3.68
C ASN A 105 1.62 -11.14 4.44
N ILE A 106 0.97 -11.10 5.59
CA ILE A 106 0.88 -9.90 6.44
C ILE A 106 1.70 -10.15 7.71
N GLU A 107 2.71 -9.32 7.92
CA GLU A 107 3.55 -9.36 9.12
C GLU A 107 3.43 -8.02 9.85
N LYS A 108 2.75 -8.05 11.01
CA LYS A 108 2.28 -6.84 11.70
C LYS A 108 1.41 -6.01 10.74
N ASP A 109 1.83 -4.80 10.40
CA ASP A 109 1.13 -3.92 9.47
C ASP A 109 1.68 -4.02 8.04
N SER A 110 2.77 -4.77 7.82
CA SER A 110 3.41 -4.84 6.49
C SER A 110 2.76 -5.93 5.63
N VAL A 111 2.38 -5.58 4.42
CA VAL A 111 1.75 -6.49 3.44
C VAL A 111 2.74 -6.81 2.34
N PHE A 112 2.97 -8.10 2.13
CA PHE A 112 3.94 -8.62 1.16
C PHE A 112 3.29 -9.51 0.13
N ILE A 113 3.84 -9.54 -1.08
CA ILE A 113 3.51 -10.51 -2.14
C ILE A 113 4.75 -11.30 -2.52
N ASN A 114 4.53 -12.49 -3.09
CA ASN A 114 5.59 -13.24 -3.74
C ASN A 114 5.69 -12.80 -5.20
N GLU A 115 6.86 -12.30 -5.58
CA GLU A 115 7.25 -12.08 -6.96
C GLU A 115 8.32 -13.10 -7.35
N ASN A 116 8.62 -13.21 -8.65
CA ASN A 116 9.64 -14.14 -9.16
C ASN A 116 11.03 -13.92 -8.51
N SER A 117 11.31 -12.69 -8.07
CA SER A 117 12.55 -12.31 -7.37
C SER A 117 12.52 -12.50 -5.86
N GLY A 118 11.45 -13.08 -5.32
CA GLY A 118 11.25 -13.30 -3.89
C GLY A 118 10.12 -12.45 -3.30
N LYS A 119 10.18 -12.23 -1.99
CA LYS A 119 9.15 -11.52 -1.23
C LYS A 119 9.30 -10.01 -1.40
N SER A 120 8.27 -9.34 -1.90
CA SER A 120 8.25 -7.90 -2.13
C SER A 120 7.26 -7.21 -1.19
N LEU A 121 7.69 -6.15 -0.52
CA LEU A 121 6.80 -5.29 0.27
C LEU A 121 5.88 -4.52 -0.69
N VAL A 122 4.56 -4.66 -0.51
CA VAL A 122 3.58 -3.91 -1.28
C VAL A 122 3.18 -2.64 -0.57
N GLY A 123 2.98 -2.71 0.75
CA GLY A 123 2.44 -1.58 1.47
C GLY A 123 2.28 -1.83 2.96
N ILE A 124 1.69 -0.85 3.62
CA ILE A 124 1.39 -0.87 5.05
C ILE A 124 -0.12 -0.79 5.23
N PHE A 125 -0.71 -1.79 5.89
CA PHE A 125 -2.09 -1.83 6.29
C PHE A 125 -2.22 -1.45 7.77
N ASN A 126 -2.83 -0.29 8.04
CA ASN A 126 -3.19 0.12 9.39
C ASN A 126 -4.64 -0.29 9.66
N LYS A 127 -4.81 -1.34 10.46
CA LYS A 127 -6.12 -1.87 10.83
C LYS A 127 -6.95 -0.90 11.67
N ASN A 128 -6.32 -0.18 12.59
CA ASN A 128 -7.00 0.75 13.50
C ASN A 128 -7.64 1.91 12.74
N GLU A 129 -6.96 2.43 11.71
CA GLU A 129 -7.45 3.50 10.85
C GLU A 129 -8.21 3.02 9.62
N ALA A 130 -8.31 1.70 9.42
CA ALA A 130 -8.78 1.08 8.19
C ALA A 130 -8.19 1.79 6.95
N SER A 131 -6.87 1.84 6.88
CA SER A 131 -6.15 2.52 5.80
C SER A 131 -5.01 1.70 5.25
N PHE A 132 -4.70 1.92 3.97
CA PHE A 132 -3.63 1.23 3.28
C PHE A 132 -2.70 2.25 2.61
N THR A 133 -1.41 2.11 2.85
CA THR A 133 -0.37 2.88 2.16
C THR A 133 0.33 1.95 1.17
N LEU A 134 0.07 2.14 -0.12
CA LEU A 134 0.75 1.42 -1.18
C LEU A 134 2.12 2.05 -1.44
N LYS A 135 3.17 1.25 -1.34
CA LYS A 135 4.56 1.65 -1.58
C LYS A 135 4.96 1.28 -3.00
N ARG A 136 5.40 2.26 -3.77
CA ARG A 136 5.88 2.07 -5.14
C ARG A 136 7.21 2.76 -5.33
N SER A 137 8.03 2.21 -6.20
CA SER A 137 9.22 2.89 -6.66
C SER A 137 9.29 2.95 -8.18
N PHE A 138 9.56 4.14 -8.67
CA PHE A 138 9.73 4.46 -10.07
C PHE A 138 11.23 4.47 -10.35
N ARG A 139 11.70 3.64 -11.29
CA ARG A 139 13.12 3.43 -11.59
C ARG A 139 13.39 3.67 -13.06
N TYR A 140 14.38 4.50 -13.34
CA TYR A 140 14.92 4.76 -14.66
C TYR A 140 16.44 4.57 -14.62
N VAL A 141 16.96 3.77 -15.53
CA VAL A 141 18.39 3.56 -15.73
C VAL A 141 18.67 3.64 -17.22
N LYS A 142 19.59 4.52 -17.61
CA LYS A 142 20.11 4.65 -18.96
C LYS A 142 21.62 4.58 -18.92
N LYS A 143 22.17 3.64 -19.69
CA LYS A 143 23.60 3.50 -19.94
C LYS A 143 23.87 3.78 -21.40
N MET A 144 24.66 4.81 -21.67
CA MET A 144 25.04 5.19 -23.02
C MET A 144 25.91 4.09 -23.66
N PRO A 145 25.98 4.03 -25.00
CA PRO A 145 26.91 3.13 -25.66
C PRO A 145 28.36 3.38 -25.23
N ARG A 146 29.19 2.34 -25.29
CA ARG A 146 30.65 2.39 -25.12
C ARG A 146 31.29 1.68 -26.29
N GLU A 147 32.34 2.27 -26.85
CA GLU A 147 33.07 1.66 -27.96
C GLU A 147 33.45 0.23 -27.62
N ASN A 148 33.01 -0.72 -28.46
CA ASN A 148 33.32 -2.14 -28.37
C ASN A 148 32.95 -2.86 -27.05
N VAL A 149 32.14 -2.24 -26.17
CA VAL A 149 31.76 -2.83 -24.88
C VAL A 149 30.26 -3.01 -24.72
N SER A 150 29.45 -1.98 -24.98
CA SER A 150 28.01 -2.06 -24.71
C SER A 150 27.18 -1.15 -25.61
N ALA A 151 26.00 -1.64 -26.00
CA ALA A 151 24.98 -0.85 -26.68
C ALA A 151 24.22 0.05 -25.69
N LEU A 152 23.43 1.00 -26.22
CA LEU A 152 22.51 1.80 -25.41
C LEU A 152 21.55 0.88 -24.66
N THR A 153 21.52 1.02 -23.33
CA THR A 153 20.58 0.29 -22.48
C THR A 153 19.67 1.29 -21.78
N ILE A 154 18.36 1.10 -21.89
CA ILE A 154 17.37 1.90 -21.18
C ILE A 154 16.40 0.95 -20.48
N SER A 155 16.19 1.16 -19.19
CA SER A 155 15.20 0.47 -18.38
C SER A 155 14.37 1.49 -17.62
N GLN A 156 13.07 1.52 -17.88
CA GLN A 156 12.11 2.33 -17.15
C GLN A 156 10.99 1.44 -16.61
N LYS A 157 10.79 1.42 -15.29
CA LYS A 157 9.80 0.55 -14.65
C LYS A 157 9.28 1.12 -13.34
N THR A 158 8.12 0.63 -12.93
CA THR A 158 7.54 0.89 -11.60
C THR A 158 7.36 -0.43 -10.86
N VAL A 159 7.92 -0.53 -9.67
CA VAL A 159 7.92 -1.76 -8.85
C VAL A 159 7.24 -1.51 -7.50
N PHE A 160 6.85 -2.57 -6.80
CA PHE A 160 6.39 -2.47 -5.42
C PHE A 160 7.54 -2.18 -4.45
N GLY A 161 7.20 -1.59 -3.32
CA GLY A 161 8.13 -1.31 -2.23
C GLY A 161 8.94 -0.06 -2.46
N MET A 162 10.15 -0.05 -1.89
CA MET A 162 11.08 1.08 -1.92
C MET A 162 12.39 0.64 -2.56
N THR A 163 13.02 1.58 -3.26
CA THR A 163 14.34 1.42 -3.85
C THR A 163 15.36 2.12 -2.98
N ALA A 164 16.38 1.37 -2.60
CA ALA A 164 17.59 1.91 -2.00
C ALA A 164 18.76 1.83 -3.00
N TYR A 165 19.89 2.43 -2.60
CA TYR A 165 21.09 2.50 -3.42
C TYR A 165 21.54 1.12 -3.95
N GLN A 166 21.57 0.11 -3.07
CA GLN A 166 21.97 -1.27 -3.39
C GLN A 166 21.00 -2.02 -4.31
N ASP A 167 19.81 -1.46 -4.58
CA ASP A 167 18.86 -2.02 -5.53
C ASP A 167 19.09 -1.53 -6.96
N ILE A 168 19.93 -0.51 -7.11
CA ILE A 168 20.35 0.05 -8.39
C ILE A 168 21.81 -0.32 -8.64
N PHE A 169 22.71 0.10 -7.77
CA PHE A 169 24.14 -0.15 -7.95
C PHE A 169 24.51 -1.57 -7.53
N GLY A 170 25.22 -2.29 -8.41
CA GLY A 170 25.59 -3.70 -8.24
C GLY A 170 24.50 -4.71 -8.62
N LYS A 171 23.30 -4.25 -8.99
CA LYS A 171 22.19 -5.08 -9.49
C LYS A 171 21.62 -4.61 -10.84
N SER A 172 22.11 -3.49 -11.38
CA SER A 172 21.65 -2.91 -12.65
C SER A 172 22.79 -2.74 -13.65
N ALA A 173 22.71 -1.77 -14.55
CA ALA A 173 23.70 -1.52 -15.60
C ALA A 173 25.02 -0.89 -15.07
N PHE A 174 25.03 -0.45 -13.81
CA PHE A 174 26.16 0.21 -13.15
C PHE A 174 26.44 -0.44 -11.80
N ASP A 175 27.71 -0.70 -11.50
CA ASP A 175 28.13 -1.29 -10.22
C ASP A 175 28.22 -0.24 -9.12
N ASN A 176 28.55 1.01 -9.49
CA ASN A 176 28.69 2.16 -8.60
C ASN A 176 28.58 3.47 -9.40
N PRO A 177 28.43 4.64 -8.74
CA PRO A 177 28.35 5.92 -9.43
C PRO A 177 29.55 6.21 -10.34
N SER A 178 30.78 5.88 -9.93
CA SER A 178 31.98 6.13 -10.76
C SER A 178 32.01 5.35 -12.07
N SER A 179 31.19 4.30 -12.22
CA SER A 179 31.00 3.59 -13.50
C SER A 179 30.09 4.31 -14.49
N MET A 180 29.45 5.43 -14.10
CA MET A 180 28.69 6.30 -14.98
C MET A 180 29.64 7.27 -15.71
N ASP A 181 30.56 6.73 -16.49
CA ASP A 181 31.72 7.44 -17.06
C ASP A 181 31.46 8.14 -18.40
N ALA A 182 30.24 8.07 -18.95
CA ALA A 182 29.89 8.81 -20.16
C ALA A 182 28.83 9.88 -19.94
N THR A 183 28.98 10.97 -20.70
CA THR A 183 27.95 11.99 -20.87
C THR A 183 26.65 11.33 -21.35
N GLY A 184 25.57 11.54 -20.59
CA GLY A 184 24.24 11.02 -20.91
C GLY A 184 23.87 9.71 -20.21
N ASP A 185 24.78 9.11 -19.44
CA ASP A 185 24.40 8.12 -18.43
C ASP A 185 23.48 8.77 -17.40
N ASP A 186 22.44 8.06 -17.02
CA ASP A 186 21.37 8.62 -16.23
C ASP A 186 20.72 7.55 -15.36
N ILE A 187 20.62 7.83 -14.08
CA ILE A 187 19.88 7.02 -13.13
C ILE A 187 18.94 7.96 -12.39
N LEU A 188 17.68 7.56 -12.32
CA LEU A 188 16.67 8.21 -11.49
C LEU A 188 15.89 7.12 -10.77
N TRP A 189 15.68 7.28 -9.48
CA TRP A 189 14.57 6.62 -8.82
C TRP A 189 13.84 7.54 -7.86
N ALA A 190 12.54 7.27 -7.71
CA ALA A 190 11.69 7.94 -6.74
C ALA A 190 10.91 6.89 -5.94
N ASN A 191 10.77 7.15 -4.64
CA ASN A 191 9.96 6.33 -3.75
C ASN A 191 8.67 7.08 -3.44
N MET A 192 7.54 6.41 -3.68
CA MET A 192 6.20 6.98 -3.61
C MET A 192 5.37 6.22 -2.60
N ASP A 193 4.64 6.97 -1.78
CA ASP A 193 3.56 6.44 -0.97
C ASP A 193 2.24 6.92 -1.57
N TYR A 194 1.34 5.99 -1.88
CA TYR A 194 -0.04 6.27 -2.25
C TYR A 194 -0.97 5.85 -1.12
N TYR A 195 -1.78 6.78 -0.64
CA TYR A 195 -2.64 6.56 0.52
C TYR A 195 -4.06 6.25 0.09
N TYR A 196 -4.62 5.22 0.73
CA TYR A 196 -5.97 4.75 0.53
C TYR A 196 -6.69 4.69 1.86
N LYS A 197 -7.96 5.09 1.87
CA LYS A 197 -8.83 5.04 3.04
C LYS A 197 -10.02 4.13 2.75
N ASN A 198 -10.50 3.44 3.78
CA ASN A 198 -11.64 2.54 3.66
C ASN A 198 -12.87 3.31 3.14
N LEU A 199 -13.63 2.65 2.26
CA LEU A 199 -14.93 3.12 1.77
C LEU A 199 -15.98 3.14 2.88
#